data_AF-A0A9B2JPN9-F1
#
_entry.id   AF-A0A9B2JPN9-F1
#
_cell.length_a   1.000
_cell.length_b   1.000
_cell.length_c   1.000
_cell.angle_alpha   90.00
_cell.angle_beta   90.00
_cell.angle_gamma   90.00
#
_symmetry.space_group_name_H-M   'P 1'
#
loop_
_entity.id
_entity.type
_entity.pdbx_description
1 polymer ?
#
loop_
_entity_poly.entity_id
_entity_poly.type
_entity_poly.pdbx_seq_one_letter_code
_entity_poly.pdbx_strand_id
1 'polypeptide(L)'
;MATEVMQLPHIEVFHRVMELPVVESAISKSTATYLRVKDCHQLVHWALTTAETSLSNATKQAVPIAVPIAKKLENPIHFVDHTLCRGLDKIEEKVPMVKEKPEQILENAYTLARQTVQPAVMSISLVNELIISQALSFRDISWSKANQILETQYGSAAVRGLDSTADAVNKLIDKYFPATGDEQSKEINTNEEDKLLHTLQTVGRLSNKAARRMYSNIVLHLGTINADNLKTYIKSLVQFLLLTNRHAINSKIQTNETNSKTTLNAEAKKQN
;
A
#
# COMPACT_ATOMS: atom_id res chain seq x y z
N MET A 1 -30.25 -5.96 62.78
CA MET A 1 -31.17 -4.87 62.40
C MET A 1 -30.80 -4.41 61.01
N ALA A 2 -31.79 -4.34 60.13
CA ALA A 2 -31.66 -4.37 58.67
C ALA A 2 -30.84 -3.20 58.10
N THR A 3 -29.85 -3.53 57.26
CA THR A 3 -29.26 -2.63 56.28
C THR A 3 -30.29 -2.39 55.19
N GLU A 4 -31.11 -1.35 55.37
CA GLU A 4 -32.07 -0.87 54.38
C GLU A 4 -31.29 -0.27 53.20
N VAL A 5 -31.08 -1.06 52.16
CA VAL A 5 -30.47 -0.61 50.91
C VAL A 5 -31.50 0.28 50.21
N MET A 6 -31.38 1.57 50.49
CA MET A 6 -32.18 2.66 49.94
C MET A 6 -32.05 2.68 48.40
N GLN A 7 -33.05 2.13 47.70
CA GLN A 7 -33.08 2.06 46.23
C GLN A 7 -33.36 3.45 45.63
N LEU A 8 -32.44 3.89 44.76
CA LEU A 8 -32.65 5.00 43.81
C LEU A 8 -33.75 4.61 42.80
N PRO A 9 -34.49 5.57 42.20
CA PRO A 9 -35.51 5.27 41.19
C PRO A 9 -34.91 4.45 40.05
N HIS A 10 -35.56 3.34 39.70
CA HIS A 10 -35.16 2.49 38.59
C HIS A 10 -35.52 3.18 37.27
N ILE A 11 -34.51 3.50 36.48
CA ILE A 11 -34.64 4.11 35.14
C ILE A 11 -34.40 2.97 34.15
N GLU A 12 -35.48 2.45 33.55
CA GLU A 12 -35.44 1.25 32.72
C GLU A 12 -34.66 1.49 31.42
N VAL A 13 -34.70 2.73 30.89
CA VAL A 13 -33.90 3.12 29.72
C VAL A 13 -32.42 2.99 29.99
N PHE A 14 -31.97 3.39 31.18
CA PHE A 14 -30.54 3.36 31.49
C PHE A 14 -30.04 1.91 31.54
N HIS A 15 -30.83 1.01 32.11
CA HIS A 15 -30.54 -0.42 32.09
C HIS A 15 -30.46 -0.95 30.66
N ARG A 16 -31.45 -0.63 29.82
CA ARG A 16 -31.52 -1.10 28.43
C ARG A 16 -30.42 -0.52 27.53
N VAL A 17 -30.04 0.74 27.76
CA VAL A 17 -28.91 1.37 27.07
C VAL A 17 -27.58 0.75 27.51
N MET A 18 -27.46 0.39 28.78
CA MET A 18 -26.26 -0.26 29.31
C MET A 18 -26.15 -1.74 28.90
N GLU A 19 -27.28 -2.40 28.62
CA GLU A 19 -27.34 -3.75 28.02
C GLU A 19 -26.88 -3.79 26.55
N LEU A 20 -26.76 -2.65 25.87
CA LEU A 20 -26.22 -2.63 24.52
C LEU A 20 -24.71 -2.92 24.57
N PRO A 21 -24.23 -3.98 23.88
CA PRO A 21 -22.83 -4.41 23.96
C PRO A 21 -21.85 -3.33 23.43
N VAL A 22 -22.32 -2.45 22.55
CA VAL A 22 -21.56 -1.28 22.07
C VAL A 22 -21.34 -0.26 23.20
N VAL A 23 -22.36 -0.03 24.03
CA VAL A 23 -22.28 0.93 25.13
C VAL A 23 -21.44 0.35 26.26
N GLU A 24 -21.63 -0.93 26.61
CA GLU A 24 -20.80 -1.62 27.59
C GLU A 24 -19.32 -1.60 27.19
N SER A 25 -19.00 -1.93 25.93
CA SER A 25 -17.63 -1.88 25.44
C SER A 25 -17.06 -0.46 25.38
N ALA A 26 -17.87 0.55 25.07
CA ALA A 26 -17.46 1.95 25.12
C ALA A 26 -17.16 2.43 26.55
N ILE A 27 -18.00 2.06 27.52
CA ILE A 27 -17.80 2.37 28.95
C ILE A 27 -16.56 1.65 29.49
N SER A 28 -16.39 0.37 29.16
CA SER A 28 -15.20 -0.40 29.56
C SER A 28 -13.92 0.21 28.98
N LYS A 29 -13.91 0.59 27.70
CA LYS A 29 -12.76 1.26 27.06
C LYS A 29 -12.49 2.65 27.63
N SER A 30 -13.53 3.44 27.91
CA SER A 30 -13.37 4.78 28.50
C SER A 30 -12.82 4.66 29.92
N THR A 31 -13.32 3.69 30.70
CA THR A 31 -12.81 3.39 32.05
C THR A 31 -11.35 2.95 32.01
N ALA A 32 -10.99 2.05 31.09
CA ALA A 32 -9.60 1.61 30.91
C ALA A 32 -8.67 2.77 30.50
N THR A 33 -9.15 3.64 29.62
CA THR A 33 -8.40 4.85 29.21
C THR A 33 -8.25 5.83 30.37
N TYR A 34 -9.30 6.04 31.14
CA TYR A 34 -9.29 6.88 32.32
C TYR A 34 -8.29 6.39 33.37
N LEU A 35 -8.33 5.09 33.69
CA LEU A 35 -7.36 4.45 34.59
C LEU A 35 -5.93 4.63 34.08
N ARG A 36 -5.70 4.43 32.77
CA ARG A 36 -4.40 4.64 32.15
C ARG A 36 -3.90 6.09 32.32
N VAL A 37 -4.77 7.09 32.16
CA VAL A 37 -4.43 8.52 32.35
C VAL A 37 -4.16 8.81 33.82
N LYS A 38 -4.95 8.25 34.73
CA LYS A 38 -4.78 8.36 36.18
C LYS A 38 -3.41 7.80 36.61
N ASP A 39 -2.99 6.68 36.02
CA ASP A 39 -1.75 5.97 36.36
C ASP A 39 -0.49 6.51 35.66
N CYS A 40 -0.60 7.54 34.81
CA CYS A 40 0.56 8.11 34.11
C CYS A 40 1.56 8.80 35.04
N HIS A 41 1.10 9.51 36.08
CA HIS A 41 1.96 10.27 37.00
C HIS A 41 1.40 10.30 38.42
N GLN A 42 2.28 10.24 39.43
CA GLN A 42 1.91 10.20 40.85
C GLN A 42 1.08 11.42 41.32
N LEU A 43 1.33 12.60 40.76
CA LEU A 43 0.56 13.82 41.07
C LEU A 43 -0.87 13.76 40.51
N VAL A 44 -1.03 13.29 39.27
CA VAL A 44 -2.35 13.14 38.61
C VAL A 44 -3.16 12.06 39.33
N HIS A 45 -2.52 10.94 39.67
CA HIS A 45 -3.13 9.87 40.45
C HIS A 45 -3.66 10.40 41.80
N TRP A 46 -2.86 11.18 42.54
CA TRP A 46 -3.28 11.74 43.83
C TRP A 46 -4.44 12.73 43.68
N ALA A 47 -4.37 13.66 42.72
CA ALA A 47 -5.43 14.65 42.50
C ALA A 47 -6.76 14.01 42.08
N LEU A 48 -6.73 13.07 41.13
CA LEU A 48 -7.93 12.36 40.67
C LEU A 48 -8.50 11.45 41.77
N THR A 49 -7.64 10.74 42.51
CA THR A 49 -8.11 9.89 43.63
C THR A 49 -8.74 10.73 44.74
N THR A 50 -8.19 11.91 45.03
CA THR A 50 -8.77 12.83 46.01
C THR A 50 -10.12 13.38 45.53
N ALA A 51 -10.24 13.68 44.23
CA ALA A 51 -11.51 14.10 43.64
C ALA A 51 -12.57 12.97 43.67
N GLU A 52 -12.19 11.75 43.29
CA GLU A 52 -13.06 10.56 43.34
C GLU A 52 -13.55 10.27 44.76
N THR A 53 -12.67 10.34 45.75
CA THR A 53 -13.02 10.11 47.16
C THR A 53 -13.91 11.22 47.71
N SER A 54 -13.63 12.49 47.37
CA SER A 54 -14.50 13.62 47.71
C SER A 54 -15.89 13.47 47.10
N LEU A 55 -15.97 13.07 45.83
CA LEU A 55 -17.23 12.83 45.14
C LEU A 55 -17.98 11.66 45.77
N SER A 56 -17.32 10.53 46.02
CA SER A 56 -17.93 9.36 46.65
C SER A 56 -18.50 9.69 48.04
N ASN A 57 -17.77 10.49 48.83
CA ASN A 57 -18.22 10.91 50.15
C ASN A 57 -19.39 11.91 50.07
N ALA A 58 -19.33 12.87 49.14
CA ALA A 58 -20.43 13.80 48.90
C ALA A 58 -21.69 13.07 48.41
N THR A 59 -21.55 12.09 47.52
CA THR A 59 -22.67 11.25 47.06
C THR A 59 -23.25 10.47 48.23
N LYS A 60 -22.45 9.81 49.07
CA LYS A 60 -22.94 9.08 50.26
C LYS A 60 -23.73 9.97 51.22
N GLN A 61 -23.30 11.22 51.40
CA GLN A 61 -23.98 12.20 52.25
C GLN A 61 -25.23 12.79 51.59
N ALA A 62 -25.25 12.91 50.26
CA ALA A 62 -26.35 13.47 49.50
C ALA A 62 -27.47 12.45 49.20
N VAL A 63 -27.18 11.15 49.14
CA VAL A 63 -28.17 10.07 48.96
C VAL A 63 -29.38 10.20 49.89
N PRO A 64 -29.24 10.37 51.23
CA PRO A 64 -30.40 10.49 52.11
C PRO A 64 -31.25 11.74 51.86
N ILE A 65 -30.65 12.81 51.34
CA ILE A 65 -31.32 14.08 51.02
C ILE A 65 -32.00 14.01 49.64
N ALA A 66 -31.39 13.27 48.70
CA ALA A 66 -31.86 13.15 47.33
C ALA A 66 -33.02 12.17 47.16
N VAL A 67 -33.15 11.14 48.00
CA VAL A 67 -34.24 10.15 47.91
C VAL A 67 -35.66 10.75 48.01
N PRO A 68 -35.99 11.65 48.97
CA PRO A 68 -37.33 12.24 49.00
C PRO A 68 -37.62 13.15 47.80
N ILE A 69 -36.59 13.76 47.21
CA ILE A 69 -36.70 14.59 46.01
C ILE A 69 -36.89 13.71 44.77
N ALA A 70 -36.14 12.62 44.68
CA ALA A 70 -36.25 11.62 43.62
C ALA A 70 -37.64 10.98 43.59
N LYS A 71 -38.23 10.68 44.75
CA LYS A 71 -39.61 10.17 44.86
C LYS A 71 -40.67 11.16 44.34
N LYS A 72 -40.45 12.47 44.50
CA LYS A 72 -41.34 13.50 43.92
C LYS A 72 -41.18 13.64 42.40
N LEU A 73 -40.01 13.30 41.89
CA LEU A 73 -39.67 13.36 40.46
C LEU A 73 -39.88 12.02 39.74
N GLU A 74 -40.34 10.98 40.44
CA GLU A 74 -40.56 9.64 39.88
C GLU A 74 -41.51 9.66 38.69
N ASN A 75 -42.64 10.37 38.79
CA ASN A 75 -43.61 10.50 37.70
C ASN A 75 -43.03 11.16 36.43
N PRO A 76 -42.37 12.34 36.49
CA PRO A 76 -41.74 12.92 35.30
C PRO A 76 -40.54 12.10 34.81
N ILE A 77 -39.79 11.44 35.68
CA ILE A 77 -38.70 10.53 35.29
C ILE A 77 -39.27 9.36 34.48
N HIS A 78 -40.33 8.70 34.95
CA HIS A 78 -40.96 7.58 34.27
C HIS A 78 -41.56 7.99 32.90
N PHE A 79 -42.10 9.20 32.79
CA PHE A 79 -42.61 9.72 31.52
C PHE A 79 -41.49 9.94 30.48
N VAL A 80 -40.36 10.51 30.92
CA VAL A 80 -39.19 10.71 30.07
C VAL A 80 -38.56 9.36 29.71
N ASP A 81 -38.48 8.46 30.68
CA ASP A 81 -37.96 7.10 30.50
C ASP A 81 -38.78 6.34 29.44
N HIS A 82 -40.11 6.33 29.55
CA HIS A 82 -40.97 5.73 28.53
C HIS A 82 -40.79 6.37 27.13
N THR A 83 -40.60 7.69 27.07
CA THR A 83 -40.36 8.40 25.80
C THR A 83 -39.02 8.03 25.17
N LEU A 84 -37.98 7.87 26.00
CA LEU A 84 -36.65 7.46 25.56
C LEU A 84 -36.62 5.97 25.16
N CYS A 85 -37.35 5.09 25.88
CA CYS A 85 -37.54 3.69 25.50
C CYS A 85 -38.15 3.57 24.10
N ARG A 86 -39.20 4.36 23.81
CA ARG A 86 -39.82 4.41 22.48
C ARG A 86 -38.87 4.97 21.42
N GLY A 87 -38.01 5.93 21.79
CA GLY A 87 -36.95 6.44 20.92
C GLY A 87 -35.91 5.37 20.59
N LEU A 88 -35.52 4.59 21.59
CA LEU A 88 -34.58 3.48 21.44
C LEU A 88 -35.17 2.36 20.58
N ASP A 89 -36.44 1.99 20.77
CA ASP A 89 -37.16 1.01 19.94
C ASP A 89 -37.10 1.41 18.45
N LYS A 90 -37.30 2.70 18.17
CA LYS A 90 -37.27 3.23 16.80
C LYS A 90 -35.87 3.25 16.18
N ILE A 91 -34.83 3.41 17.00
CA ILE A 91 -33.43 3.32 16.56
C ILE A 91 -33.07 1.85 16.33
N GLU A 92 -33.55 0.94 17.18
CA GLU A 92 -33.35 -0.50 17.06
C GLU A 92 -34.00 -1.05 15.78
N GLU A 93 -35.22 -0.62 15.45
CA GLU A 93 -35.90 -0.97 14.19
C GLU A 93 -35.15 -0.48 12.94
N LYS A 94 -34.59 0.74 13.00
CA LYS A 94 -33.90 1.34 11.86
C LYS A 94 -32.44 0.91 11.72
N VAL A 95 -31.81 0.45 12.79
CA VAL A 95 -30.39 0.06 12.82
C VAL A 95 -30.24 -1.26 13.60
N PRO A 96 -30.62 -2.40 13.02
CA PRO A 96 -30.47 -3.71 13.66
C PRO A 96 -29.00 -4.08 13.91
N MET A 97 -28.07 -3.39 13.23
CA MET A 97 -26.61 -3.51 13.40
C MET A 97 -26.13 -3.16 14.83
N VAL A 98 -26.95 -2.49 15.64
CA VAL A 98 -26.60 -2.12 17.04
C VAL A 98 -26.71 -3.33 17.99
N LYS A 99 -27.49 -4.35 17.64
CA LYS A 99 -27.65 -5.58 18.45
C LYS A 99 -26.58 -6.64 18.18
N GLU A 100 -25.92 -6.60 17.03
CA GLU A 100 -24.91 -7.58 16.67
C GLU A 100 -23.56 -7.26 17.32
N LYS A 101 -22.91 -8.30 17.87
CA LYS A 101 -21.56 -8.18 18.41
C LYS A 101 -20.61 -7.77 17.28
N PRO A 102 -19.78 -6.74 17.44
CA PRO A 102 -18.84 -6.28 16.42
C PRO A 102 -17.93 -7.39 15.86
N GLU A 103 -17.65 -8.40 16.67
CA GLU A 103 -16.84 -9.56 16.33
C GLU A 103 -17.48 -10.45 15.25
N GLN A 104 -18.80 -10.65 15.28
CA GLN A 104 -19.49 -11.48 14.28
C GLN A 104 -19.63 -10.78 12.92
N ILE A 105 -19.72 -9.45 12.92
CA ILE A 105 -19.77 -8.64 11.69
C ILE A 105 -18.44 -8.74 10.94
N LEU A 106 -17.31 -8.70 11.66
CA LEU A 106 -15.99 -8.82 11.07
C LEU A 106 -15.76 -10.20 10.44
N GLU A 107 -16.11 -11.27 11.16
CA GLU A 107 -15.99 -12.64 10.65
C GLU A 107 -16.90 -12.90 9.44
N ASN A 108 -18.14 -12.39 9.47
CA ASN A 108 -19.07 -12.50 8.34
C ASN A 108 -18.58 -11.69 7.13
N ALA A 109 -18.05 -10.49 7.34
CA ALA A 109 -17.46 -9.70 6.25
C ALA A 109 -16.21 -10.39 5.66
N TYR A 110 -15.36 -10.96 6.52
CA TYR A 110 -14.15 -11.66 6.11
C TYR A 110 -14.47 -12.94 5.32
N THR A 111 -15.47 -13.72 5.75
CA THR A 111 -15.90 -14.93 5.06
C THR A 111 -16.53 -14.63 3.69
N LEU A 112 -17.35 -13.58 3.57
CA LEU A 112 -17.90 -13.13 2.28
C LEU A 112 -16.82 -12.62 1.32
N ALA A 113 -15.87 -11.84 1.83
CA ALA A 113 -14.73 -11.37 1.05
C ALA A 113 -13.87 -12.56 0.57
N ARG A 114 -13.59 -13.52 1.46
CA ARG A 114 -12.85 -14.73 1.12
C ARG A 114 -13.58 -15.57 0.08
N GLN A 115 -14.89 -15.79 0.21
CA GLN A 115 -15.69 -16.51 -0.76
C GLN A 115 -15.69 -15.85 -2.14
N THR A 116 -15.60 -14.52 -2.21
CA THR A 116 -15.57 -13.78 -3.48
C THR A 116 -14.18 -13.83 -4.15
N VAL A 117 -13.11 -13.76 -3.35
CA VAL A 117 -11.72 -13.72 -3.87
C VAL A 117 -11.20 -15.11 -4.21
N GLN A 118 -11.58 -16.15 -3.46
CA GLN A 118 -11.16 -17.53 -3.68
C GLN A 118 -11.36 -18.03 -5.14
N PRO A 119 -12.54 -17.85 -5.79
CA PRO A 119 -12.75 -18.32 -7.16
C PRO A 119 -11.91 -17.55 -8.20
N ALA A 120 -11.64 -16.25 -7.97
CA ALA A 120 -10.79 -15.45 -8.84
C ALA A 120 -9.31 -15.87 -8.73
N VAL A 121 -8.83 -16.15 -7.52
CA VAL A 121 -7.46 -16.63 -7.31
C VAL A 121 -7.28 -18.03 -7.89
N MET A 122 -8.26 -18.92 -7.68
CA MET A 122 -8.22 -20.28 -8.25
C MET A 122 -8.25 -20.28 -9.78
N SER A 123 -9.03 -19.39 -10.41
CA SER A 123 -9.07 -19.31 -11.88
C SER A 123 -7.75 -18.78 -12.44
N ILE A 124 -7.13 -17.79 -11.79
CA ILE A 124 -5.82 -17.27 -12.19
C ILE A 124 -4.73 -18.35 -12.02
N SER A 125 -4.71 -19.08 -10.89
CA SER A 125 -3.73 -20.15 -10.68
C SER A 125 -3.88 -21.27 -11.70
N LEU A 126 -5.11 -21.66 -12.02
CA LEU A 126 -5.40 -22.69 -13.02
C LEU A 126 -4.94 -22.25 -14.42
N VAL A 127 -5.25 -21.01 -14.82
CA VAL A 127 -4.80 -20.46 -16.10
C VAL A 127 -3.27 -20.41 -16.17
N ASN A 128 -2.60 -20.01 -15.09
CA ASN A 128 -1.15 -20.00 -15.04
C ASN A 128 -0.56 -21.41 -15.19
N GLU A 129 -1.11 -22.42 -14.52
CA GLU A 129 -0.66 -23.81 -14.68
C GLU A 129 -0.91 -24.35 -16.10
N LEU A 130 -2.04 -24.00 -16.72
CA LEU A 130 -2.28 -24.35 -18.12
C LEU A 130 -1.29 -23.69 -19.07
N ILE A 131 -0.96 -22.41 -18.87
CA ILE A 131 0.04 -21.70 -19.68
C ILE A 131 1.42 -22.33 -19.50
N ILE A 132 1.83 -22.63 -18.26
CA ILE A 132 3.13 -23.24 -17.97
C ILE A 132 3.22 -24.64 -18.60
N SER A 133 2.20 -25.48 -18.43
CA SER A 133 2.18 -26.84 -19.00
C SER A 133 2.18 -26.82 -20.53
N GLN A 134 1.43 -25.91 -21.15
CA GLN A 134 1.44 -25.72 -22.59
C GLN A 134 2.82 -25.22 -23.08
N ALA A 135 3.43 -24.27 -22.38
CA ALA A 135 4.77 -23.78 -22.72
C ALA A 135 5.85 -24.87 -22.59
N LEU A 136 5.77 -25.74 -21.58
CA LEU A 136 6.69 -26.87 -21.41
C LEU A 136 6.57 -27.88 -22.55
N SER A 137 5.35 -28.26 -22.94
CA SER A 137 5.15 -29.19 -24.06
C SER A 137 5.64 -28.61 -25.40
N PHE A 138 5.37 -27.33 -25.67
CA PHE A 138 5.89 -26.67 -26.88
C PHE A 138 7.41 -26.54 -26.86
N ARG A 139 8.01 -26.26 -25.69
CA ARG A 139 9.47 -26.22 -25.52
C ARG A 139 10.07 -27.56 -25.90
N ASP A 140 9.55 -28.67 -25.40
CA ASP A 140 10.14 -30.01 -25.63
C ASP A 140 9.99 -30.45 -27.10
N ILE A 141 8.86 -30.16 -27.74
CA ILE A 141 8.67 -30.38 -29.19
C ILE A 141 9.63 -29.51 -30.01
N SER A 142 9.76 -28.22 -29.66
CA SER A 142 10.68 -27.30 -30.36
C SER A 142 12.14 -27.71 -30.17
N TRP A 143 12.49 -28.21 -28.97
CA TRP A 143 13.82 -28.70 -28.62
C TRP A 143 14.21 -29.89 -29.48
N SER A 144 13.39 -30.94 -29.47
CA SER A 144 13.66 -32.15 -30.26
C SER A 144 13.77 -31.86 -31.76
N LYS A 145 12.86 -31.02 -32.29
CA LYS A 145 12.87 -30.66 -33.71
C LYS A 145 14.10 -29.82 -34.10
N ALA A 146 14.49 -28.87 -33.25
CA ALA A 146 15.69 -28.08 -33.52
C ALA A 146 16.96 -28.94 -33.41
N ASN A 147 17.03 -29.90 -32.48
CA ASN A 147 18.17 -30.80 -32.37
C ASN A 147 18.26 -31.70 -33.60
N GLN A 148 17.13 -32.25 -34.05
CA GLN A 148 17.06 -33.02 -35.29
C GLN A 148 17.54 -32.21 -36.51
N ILE A 149 17.19 -30.93 -36.62
CA ILE A 149 17.67 -30.06 -37.70
C ILE A 149 19.18 -29.84 -37.61
N LEU A 150 19.73 -29.66 -36.39
CA LEU A 150 21.17 -29.49 -36.17
C LEU A 150 21.98 -30.77 -36.41
N GLU A 151 21.36 -31.93 -36.29
CA GLU A 151 21.94 -33.24 -36.65
C GLU A 151 22.03 -33.44 -38.17
N THR A 152 21.23 -32.73 -38.97
CA THR A 152 21.34 -32.82 -40.44
C THR A 152 22.69 -32.29 -40.95
N GLN A 153 23.08 -32.69 -42.15
CA GLN A 153 24.30 -32.24 -42.83
C GLN A 153 24.42 -30.70 -42.88
N TYR A 154 23.30 -30.00 -43.14
CA TYR A 154 23.27 -28.55 -43.21
C TYR A 154 23.32 -27.90 -41.82
N GLY A 155 22.64 -28.50 -40.84
CA GLY A 155 22.69 -28.06 -39.45
C GLY A 155 24.10 -28.15 -38.86
N SER A 156 24.80 -29.26 -39.11
CA SER A 156 26.18 -29.46 -38.63
C SER A 156 27.17 -28.46 -39.24
N ALA A 157 27.03 -28.17 -40.54
CA ALA A 157 27.83 -27.15 -41.21
C ALA A 157 27.57 -25.75 -40.63
N ALA A 158 26.30 -25.43 -40.32
CA ALA A 158 25.94 -24.17 -39.70
C ALA A 158 26.52 -24.01 -38.28
N VAL A 159 26.52 -25.06 -37.45
CA VAL A 159 27.14 -25.02 -36.11
C VAL A 159 28.65 -24.79 -36.20
N ARG A 160 29.35 -25.49 -37.10
CA ARG A 160 30.78 -25.22 -37.34
C ARG A 160 31.06 -23.79 -37.82
N GLY A 161 30.19 -23.26 -38.68
CA GLY A 161 30.27 -21.87 -39.13
C GLY A 161 30.05 -20.88 -37.98
N LEU A 162 29.09 -21.17 -37.09
CA LEU A 162 28.85 -20.40 -35.88
C LEU A 162 30.07 -20.41 -34.96
N ASP A 163 30.66 -21.56 -34.70
CA ASP A 163 31.84 -21.67 -33.82
C ASP A 163 33.03 -20.89 -34.39
N SER A 164 33.29 -21.05 -35.69
CA SER A 164 34.36 -20.31 -36.38
C SER A 164 34.15 -18.78 -36.33
N THR A 165 32.88 -18.35 -36.47
CA THR A 165 32.52 -16.93 -36.39
C THR A 165 32.58 -16.44 -34.94
N ALA A 166 32.16 -17.25 -33.97
CA ALA A 166 32.25 -16.93 -32.55
C ALA A 166 33.70 -16.72 -32.12
N ASP A 167 34.64 -17.51 -32.65
CA ASP A 167 36.07 -17.30 -32.44
C ASP A 167 36.59 -15.99 -33.06
N ALA A 168 36.14 -15.66 -34.28
CA ALA A 168 36.48 -14.39 -34.91
C ALA A 168 35.92 -13.20 -34.11
N VAL A 169 34.67 -13.28 -33.68
CA VAL A 169 34.03 -12.24 -32.85
C VAL A 169 34.69 -12.13 -31.49
N ASN A 170 35.09 -13.24 -30.86
CA ASN A 170 35.88 -13.22 -29.63
C ASN A 170 37.17 -12.42 -29.80
N LYS A 171 37.91 -12.64 -30.90
CA LYS A 171 39.11 -11.84 -31.22
C LYS A 171 38.81 -10.36 -31.43
N LEU A 172 37.67 -10.01 -32.04
CA LEU A 172 37.23 -8.63 -32.19
C LEU A 172 36.85 -8.01 -30.84
N ILE A 173 36.13 -8.73 -29.98
CA ILE A 173 35.79 -8.28 -28.63
C ILE A 173 37.06 -8.07 -27.81
N ASP A 174 38.05 -8.96 -27.92
CA ASP A 174 39.36 -8.79 -27.27
C ASP A 174 40.11 -7.55 -27.78
N LYS A 175 39.97 -7.20 -29.07
CA LYS A 175 40.62 -6.01 -29.66
C LYS A 175 39.93 -4.69 -29.29
N TYR A 176 38.60 -4.63 -29.31
CA TYR A 176 37.85 -3.39 -29.12
C TYR A 176 37.39 -3.16 -27.67
N PHE A 177 37.28 -4.23 -26.87
CA PHE A 177 36.87 -4.18 -25.48
C PHE A 177 37.86 -4.98 -24.61
N PRO A 178 39.03 -4.39 -24.30
CA PRO A 178 40.05 -5.06 -23.50
C PRO A 178 39.54 -5.38 -22.10
N ALA A 179 39.95 -6.52 -21.55
CA ALA A 179 39.59 -6.94 -20.20
C ALA A 179 40.18 -5.97 -19.18
N THR A 180 39.34 -5.45 -18.27
CA THR A 180 39.77 -4.51 -17.22
C THR A 180 40.04 -5.20 -15.87
N GLY A 181 40.23 -6.53 -15.87
CA GLY A 181 40.50 -7.31 -14.66
C GLY A 181 40.62 -8.81 -14.95
N ASP A 182 40.75 -9.61 -13.88
CA ASP A 182 40.91 -11.06 -13.95
C ASP A 182 39.59 -11.74 -14.38
N GLU A 183 39.51 -12.09 -15.65
CA GLU A 183 38.37 -12.83 -16.20
C GLU A 183 38.48 -14.31 -15.87
N GLN A 184 37.85 -14.74 -14.78
CA GLN A 184 37.60 -16.16 -14.59
C GLN A 184 36.37 -16.57 -15.40
N SER A 185 36.62 -16.97 -16.66
CA SER A 185 35.66 -17.74 -17.42
C SER A 185 35.42 -19.06 -16.70
N LYS A 186 34.23 -19.26 -16.12
CA LYS A 186 33.80 -20.59 -15.72
C LYS A 186 33.69 -21.44 -16.99
N GLU A 187 34.71 -22.26 -17.25
CA GLU A 187 34.60 -23.38 -18.15
C GLU A 187 33.59 -24.36 -17.56
N ILE A 188 32.36 -24.28 -18.05
CA ILE A 188 31.42 -25.38 -17.89
C ILE A 188 31.82 -26.36 -18.98
N ASN A 189 32.54 -27.41 -18.59
CA ASN A 189 32.70 -28.61 -19.39
C ASN A 189 31.30 -29.21 -19.56
N THR A 190 30.71 -29.07 -20.76
CA THR A 190 29.45 -29.73 -21.07
C THR A 190 29.73 -30.80 -22.10
N ASN A 191 29.43 -32.05 -21.72
CA ASN A 191 29.48 -33.24 -22.56
C ASN A 191 28.77 -32.99 -23.89
N GLU A 192 29.33 -33.52 -24.99
CA GLU A 192 28.93 -33.36 -26.39
C GLU A 192 27.51 -33.84 -26.77
N GLU A 193 26.65 -34.14 -25.80
CA GLU A 193 25.40 -34.90 -26.04
C GLU A 193 24.28 -34.07 -26.70
N ASP A 194 24.29 -32.73 -26.63
CA ASP A 194 23.25 -31.92 -27.27
C ASP A 194 23.84 -30.72 -28.04
N LYS A 195 23.79 -30.80 -29.37
CA LYS A 195 24.32 -29.79 -30.27
C LYS A 195 23.58 -28.46 -30.13
N LEU A 196 22.29 -28.48 -29.77
CA LEU A 196 21.55 -27.24 -29.47
C LEU A 196 22.11 -26.55 -28.22
N LEU A 197 22.33 -27.29 -27.13
CA LEU A 197 22.90 -26.72 -25.90
C LEU A 197 24.23 -26.06 -26.21
N HIS A 198 25.08 -26.72 -27.00
CA HIS A 198 26.35 -26.14 -27.42
C HIS A 198 26.15 -24.81 -28.15
N THR A 199 25.28 -24.75 -29.16
CA THR A 199 25.03 -23.49 -29.91
C THR A 199 24.50 -22.36 -29.02
N LEU A 200 23.57 -22.67 -28.11
CA LEU A 200 22.99 -21.71 -27.18
C LEU A 200 24.02 -21.25 -26.15
N GLN A 201 24.86 -22.17 -25.67
CA GLN A 201 25.92 -21.87 -24.72
C GLN A 201 27.00 -21.01 -25.37
N THR A 202 27.43 -21.29 -26.61
CA THR A 202 28.42 -20.49 -27.34
C THR A 202 27.94 -19.05 -27.53
N VAL A 203 26.70 -18.87 -28.00
CA VAL A 203 26.09 -17.54 -28.16
C VAL A 203 25.93 -16.85 -26.81
N GLY A 204 25.46 -17.57 -25.78
CA GLY A 204 25.27 -17.04 -24.44
C GLY A 204 26.59 -16.59 -23.80
N ARG A 205 27.66 -17.37 -23.97
CA ARG A 205 28.99 -17.06 -23.43
C ARG A 205 29.59 -15.84 -24.14
N LEU A 206 29.49 -15.79 -25.46
CA LEU A 206 29.94 -14.65 -26.26
C LEU A 206 29.17 -13.37 -25.91
N SER A 207 27.84 -13.46 -25.83
CA SER A 207 26.98 -12.34 -25.46
C SER A 207 27.28 -11.83 -24.05
N ASN A 208 27.39 -12.72 -23.07
CA ASN A 208 27.70 -12.33 -21.70
C ASN A 208 29.11 -11.73 -21.57
N LYS A 209 30.11 -12.28 -22.27
CA LYS A 209 31.46 -11.70 -22.33
C LYS A 209 31.44 -10.32 -22.97
N ALA A 210 30.77 -10.17 -24.12
CA ALA A 210 30.63 -8.90 -24.82
C ALA A 210 29.93 -7.86 -23.95
N ALA A 211 28.79 -8.21 -23.36
CA ALA A 211 28.03 -7.32 -22.48
C ALA A 211 28.86 -6.87 -21.29
N ARG A 212 29.48 -7.79 -20.53
CA ARG A 212 30.31 -7.45 -19.37
C ARG A 212 31.44 -6.49 -19.71
N ARG A 213 32.13 -6.73 -20.83
CA ARG A 213 33.24 -5.88 -21.27
C ARG A 213 32.78 -4.53 -21.78
N MET A 214 31.67 -4.48 -22.54
CA MET A 214 31.04 -3.23 -22.94
C MET A 214 30.62 -2.41 -21.71
N TYR A 215 29.93 -3.02 -20.75
CA TYR A 215 29.53 -2.36 -19.51
C TYR A 215 30.75 -1.86 -18.72
N SER A 216 31.78 -2.70 -18.55
CA SER A 216 32.98 -2.30 -17.80
C SER A 216 33.71 -1.15 -18.48
N ASN A 217 33.89 -1.21 -19.81
CA ASN A 217 34.54 -0.15 -20.57
C ASN A 217 33.73 1.17 -20.53
N ILE A 218 32.40 1.08 -20.71
CA ILE A 218 31.50 2.24 -20.60
C ILE A 218 31.56 2.83 -19.20
N VAL A 219 31.56 2.01 -18.15
CA VAL A 219 31.63 2.48 -16.75
C VAL A 219 32.96 3.15 -16.46
N LEU A 220 34.09 2.63 -16.96
CA LEU A 220 35.39 3.31 -16.87
C LEU A 220 35.36 4.66 -17.59
N HIS A 221 34.86 4.69 -18.82
CA HIS A 221 34.74 5.94 -19.58
C HIS A 221 33.79 6.93 -18.90
N LEU A 222 32.65 6.50 -18.36
CA LEU A 222 31.75 7.34 -17.57
C LEU A 222 32.38 7.83 -16.28
N GLY A 223 33.21 7.01 -15.62
CA GLY A 223 33.97 7.40 -14.44
C GLY A 223 35.02 8.47 -14.74
N THR A 224 35.63 8.44 -15.93
CA THR A 224 36.57 9.49 -16.38
C THR A 224 35.88 10.76 -16.87
N ILE A 225 34.60 10.69 -17.24
CA ILE A 225 33.78 11.88 -17.49
C ILE A 225 33.47 12.48 -16.13
N ASN A 226 34.30 13.44 -15.72
CA ASN A 226 34.16 14.14 -14.44
C ASN A 226 32.70 14.52 -14.16
N ALA A 227 32.22 14.17 -12.97
CA ALA A 227 30.88 14.52 -12.50
C ALA A 227 30.60 16.03 -12.63
N ASP A 228 31.65 16.86 -12.60
CA ASP A 228 31.57 18.30 -12.81
C ASP A 228 31.15 18.70 -14.23
N ASN A 229 31.60 17.98 -15.26
CA ASN A 229 31.18 18.24 -16.64
C ASN A 229 29.71 17.88 -16.82
N LEU A 230 29.28 16.74 -16.25
CA LEU A 230 27.91 16.27 -16.31
C LEU A 230 26.98 17.18 -15.48
N LYS A 231 27.43 17.63 -14.31
CA LYS A 231 26.72 18.61 -13.46
C LYS A 231 26.60 19.97 -14.13
N THR A 232 27.65 20.42 -14.82
CA THR A 232 27.63 21.66 -15.60
C THR A 232 26.66 21.54 -16.78
N TYR A 233 26.67 20.41 -17.48
CA TYR A 233 25.73 20.11 -18.56
C TYR A 233 24.28 20.06 -18.06
N ILE A 234 23.99 19.31 -16.99
CA ILE A 234 22.65 19.24 -16.38
C ILE A 234 22.21 20.62 -15.91
N LYS A 235 23.10 21.39 -15.27
CA LYS A 235 22.79 22.76 -14.85
C LYS A 235 22.44 23.66 -16.04
N SER A 236 23.19 23.54 -17.15
CA SER A 236 22.90 24.28 -18.37
C SER A 236 21.58 23.84 -19.03
N LEU A 237 21.26 22.53 -19.01
CA LEU A 237 20.02 21.97 -19.54
C LEU A 237 18.82 22.41 -18.69
N VAL A 238 18.96 22.40 -17.36
CA VAL A 238 17.94 22.89 -16.43
C VAL A 238 17.76 24.39 -16.59
N GLN A 239 18.83 25.18 -16.72
CA GLN A 239 18.73 26.59 -17.04
C GLN A 239 18.03 26.84 -18.37
N PHE A 240 18.32 26.04 -19.40
CA PHE A 240 17.65 26.14 -20.69
C PHE A 240 16.16 25.78 -20.58
N LEU A 241 15.80 24.68 -19.91
CA LEU A 241 14.41 24.27 -19.67
C LEU A 241 13.64 25.29 -18.82
N LEU A 242 14.28 25.87 -17.80
CA LEU A 242 13.68 26.93 -17.00
C LEU A 242 13.51 28.21 -17.82
N LEU A 243 14.49 28.55 -18.66
CA LEU A 243 14.41 29.73 -19.53
C LEU A 243 13.33 29.56 -20.59
N THR A 244 13.22 28.40 -21.22
CA THR A 244 12.16 28.12 -22.21
C THR A 244 10.79 28.08 -21.55
N ASN A 245 10.66 27.48 -20.35
CA ASN A 245 9.41 27.50 -19.61
C ASN A 245 9.04 28.92 -19.16
N ARG A 246 9.99 29.71 -18.64
CA ARG A 246 9.76 31.11 -18.28
C ARG A 246 9.41 31.95 -19.51
N HIS A 247 10.01 31.69 -20.67
CA HIS A 247 9.64 32.33 -21.93
C HIS A 247 8.23 31.94 -22.37
N ALA A 248 7.84 30.67 -22.23
CA ALA A 248 6.48 30.20 -22.53
C ALA A 248 5.42 30.78 -21.58
N ILE A 249 5.76 30.97 -20.30
CA ILE A 249 4.89 31.62 -19.33
C ILE A 249 4.83 33.13 -19.60
N ASN A 250 5.96 33.77 -19.91
CA ASN A 250 6.02 35.19 -20.22
C ASN A 250 5.30 35.52 -21.54
N SER A 251 5.41 34.66 -22.56
CA SER A 251 4.64 34.82 -23.80
C SER A 251 3.13 34.66 -23.54
N LYS A 252 2.72 33.74 -22.66
CA LYS A 252 1.32 33.63 -22.19
C LYS A 252 0.85 34.87 -21.43
N ILE A 253 1.71 35.47 -20.60
CA ILE A 253 1.38 36.71 -19.87
C ILE A 253 1.26 37.88 -20.86
N GLN A 254 2.16 38.00 -21.84
CA GLN A 254 2.05 39.03 -22.88
C GLN A 254 0.79 38.87 -23.74
N THR A 255 0.36 37.63 -24.05
CA THR A 255 -0.93 37.40 -24.73
C THR A 255 -2.13 37.75 -23.85
N ASN A 256 -2.03 37.59 -22.53
CA ASN A 256 -3.10 37.97 -21.60
C ASN A 256 -3.16 39.48 -21.37
N GLU A 257 -2.01 40.17 -21.31
CA GLU A 257 -1.95 41.63 -21.19
C GLU A 257 -2.43 42.33 -22.47
N THR A 258 -2.11 41.80 -23.66
CA THR A 258 -2.67 42.33 -24.91
C THR A 258 -4.17 42.08 -25.01
N ASN A 259 -4.69 40.92 -24.58
CA ASN A 259 -6.13 40.67 -24.55
C ASN A 259 -6.89 41.58 -23.56
N SER A 260 -6.30 41.92 -22.40
CA SER A 260 -6.88 42.84 -21.42
C SER A 260 -6.86 44.32 -21.87
N LYS A 261 -5.82 44.75 -22.59
CA LYS A 261 -5.78 46.09 -23.21
C LYS A 261 -6.73 46.21 -24.40
N THR A 262 -6.95 45.14 -25.17
CA THR A 262 -7.93 45.14 -26.27
C THR A 262 -9.37 45.15 -25.74
N THR A 263 -9.67 44.53 -24.59
CA THR A 263 -11.01 44.60 -23.96
C THR A 263 -11.29 45.96 -23.33
N LEU A 264 -10.32 46.58 -22.64
CA LEU A 264 -10.48 47.94 -22.10
C LEU A 264 -10.61 49.02 -23.19
N ASN A 265 -9.89 48.88 -24.31
CA ASN A 265 -10.04 49.79 -25.45
C ASN A 265 -11.32 49.56 -26.27
N ALA A 266 -11.92 48.36 -26.20
CA ALA A 266 -13.22 48.08 -26.84
C ALA A 266 -14.39 48.66 -26.02
N GLU A 267 -14.27 48.73 -24.69
CA GLU A 267 -15.29 49.33 -23.83
C GLU A 267 -15.23 50.86 -23.83
N ALA A 268 -14.04 51.47 -23.90
CA ALA A 268 -13.89 52.93 -24.01
C ALA A 268 -14.39 53.52 -25.34
N LYS A 269 -14.49 52.72 -26.41
CA LYS A 269 -15.03 53.16 -27.71
C LYS A 269 -16.56 53.03 -27.83
N LYS A 270 -17.24 52.49 -26.81
CA LYS A 270 -18.71 52.36 -26.77
C LYS A 270 -19.41 53.46 -25.98
N GLN A 271 -18.66 54.39 -25.38
CA GLN A 271 -19.17 55.48 -24.55
C GLN A 271 -18.87 56.88 -25.11
N ASN A 272 -18.47 56.99 -26.37
CA ASN A 272 -18.35 58.27 -27.09
C ASN A 272 -18.99 58.18 -28.47
#